data_AF-A0AAD4BA71-F1
#
_entry.id   AF-A0AAD4BA71-F1
#
_cell.length_a   1.000
_cell.length_b   1.000
_cell.length_c   1.000
_cell.angle_alpha   90.00
_cell.angle_beta   90.00
_cell.angle_gamma   90.00
#
_symmetry.space_group_name_H-M   'P 1'
#
loop_
_entity.id
_entity.type
_entity.pdbx_description
1 polymer ?
#
loop_
_entity_poly.entity_id
_entity_poly.type
_entity_poly.pdbx_seq_one_letter_code
_entity_poly.pdbx_strand_id
1 'polypeptide(L)'
;RLRLPNGQVARSAFVELQRLQEEVRMARNIKVTLNGTLRFAEVRYFAHLITDSNPGGNEADNVALVTLYSLPNEDLLARSNGALVSCTKLGEASLCIIDIESIQSVVTMIPH
;
A
#
# COMPACT_ATOMS: atom_id res chain seq x y z
N ARG A 1 6.54 -4.03 9.78
CA ARG A 1 6.35 -5.20 8.89
C ARG A 1 5.01 -5.81 9.21
N LEU A 2 4.27 -6.29 8.22
CA LEU A 2 2.94 -6.87 8.40
C LEU A 2 2.88 -8.19 7.62
N ARG A 3 2.42 -9.27 8.27
CA ARG A 3 2.18 -10.55 7.60
C ARG A 3 0.74 -10.57 7.11
N LEU A 4 0.56 -10.76 5.80
CA LEU A 4 -0.76 -10.83 5.17
C LEU A 4 -1.34 -12.25 5.24
N PRO A 5 -2.68 -12.42 5.14
CA PRO A 5 -3.32 -13.74 5.14
C PRO A 5 -2.80 -14.68 4.05
N ASN A 6 -2.39 -14.13 2.91
CA ASN A 6 -1.80 -14.87 1.79
C ASN A 6 -0.34 -15.30 2.01
N GLY A 7 0.21 -15.09 3.22
CA GLY A 7 1.57 -15.46 3.61
C GLY A 7 2.65 -14.47 3.19
N GLN A 8 2.33 -13.45 2.39
CA GLN A 8 3.28 -12.39 2.04
C GLN A 8 3.61 -11.50 3.25
N VAL A 9 4.77 -10.84 3.21
CA VAL A 9 5.19 -9.88 4.23
C VAL A 9 5.31 -8.50 3.62
N ALA A 10 4.39 -7.62 3.96
CA ALA A 10 4.46 -6.21 3.60
C ALA A 10 5.45 -5.47 4.52
N ARG A 11 6.24 -4.58 3.93
CA ARG A 11 7.20 -3.72 4.63
C ARG A 11 6.82 -2.26 4.42
N SER A 12 7.46 -1.38 5.18
CA SER A 12 7.24 0.06 5.07
C SER A 12 8.47 0.72 4.46
N ALA A 13 8.26 1.83 3.77
CA ALA A 13 9.32 2.66 3.22
C ALA A 13 10.29 3.10 4.31
N PHE A 14 9.81 3.42 5.51
CA PHE A 14 10.66 3.79 6.65
C PHE A 14 11.74 2.75 6.95
N VAL A 15 11.41 1.46 6.93
CA VAL A 15 12.36 0.38 7.21
C VAL A 15 13.24 0.08 6.00
N GLU A 16 12.68 0.12 4.79
CA GLU A 16 13.41 -0.23 3.57
C GLU A 16 14.40 0.84 3.11
N LEU A 17 14.08 2.12 3.31
CA LEU A 17 14.94 3.24 2.91
C LEU A 17 16.17 3.41 3.82
N GLN A 18 16.24 2.68 4.93
CA GLN A 18 17.43 2.61 5.79
C GLN A 18 18.51 1.65 5.26
N ARG A 19 18.26 0.99 4.12
CA ARG A 19 19.19 0.06 3.46
C ARG A 19 19.52 0.56 2.06
N LEU A 20 20.63 0.12 1.50
CA LEU A 20 20.96 0.41 0.11
C LEU A 20 19.90 -0.22 -0.80
N GLN A 21 19.51 0.50 -1.86
CA GLN A 21 18.42 0.07 -2.75
C GLN A 21 18.67 -1.30 -3.38
N GLU A 22 19.93 -1.61 -3.68
CA GLU A 22 20.38 -2.89 -4.27
C GLU A 22 20.21 -4.08 -3.31
N GLU A 23 20.13 -3.83 -2.00
CA GLU A 23 20.01 -4.83 -0.95
C GLU A 23 18.55 -5.12 -0.56
N VAL A 24 17.60 -4.41 -1.16
CA VAL A 24 16.18 -4.47 -0.77
C VAL A 24 15.35 -5.09 -1.89
N ARG A 25 14.84 -6.30 -1.63
CA ARG A 25 13.66 -6.79 -2.33
C ARG A 25 12.44 -5.98 -1.85
N MET A 26 12.09 -4.94 -2.60
CA MET A 26 11.02 -4.00 -2.27
C MET A 26 9.70 -4.74 -2.01
N ALA A 27 9.21 -4.67 -0.77
CA ALA A 27 7.97 -5.26 -0.31
C ALA A 27 7.03 -4.20 0.30
N ARG A 28 7.27 -2.92 0.00
CA ARG A 28 6.49 -1.76 0.46
C ARG A 28 5.33 -1.36 -0.43
N ASN A 29 5.28 -1.88 -1.66
CA ASN A 29 4.17 -1.59 -2.57
C ASN A 29 3.08 -2.65 -2.41
N ILE A 30 1.84 -2.20 -2.34
CA ILE A 30 0.70 -3.03 -2.01
C ILE A 30 -0.47 -2.79 -2.97
N LYS A 31 -1.24 -3.84 -3.16
CA LYS A 31 -2.55 -3.84 -3.81
C LYS A 31 -3.61 -3.80 -2.71
N VAL A 32 -4.53 -2.84 -2.79
CA VAL A 32 -5.51 -2.57 -1.74
C VAL A 32 -6.92 -2.39 -2.33
N THR A 33 -7.94 -2.73 -1.54
CA THR A 33 -9.34 -2.40 -1.87
C THR A 33 -9.80 -1.23 -1.03
N LEU A 34 -10.02 -0.08 -1.65
CA LEU A 34 -10.52 1.12 -0.98
C LEU A 34 -11.89 1.47 -1.56
N ASN A 35 -12.92 1.52 -0.71
CA ASN A 35 -14.30 1.81 -1.10
C ASN A 35 -14.77 0.93 -2.28
N GLY A 36 -14.48 -0.36 -2.23
CA GLY A 36 -14.81 -1.32 -3.30
C GLY A 36 -13.96 -1.22 -4.57
N THR A 37 -13.02 -0.27 -4.64
CA THR A 37 -12.17 -0.05 -5.82
C THR A 37 -10.75 -0.56 -5.59
N LEU A 38 -10.19 -1.23 -6.60
CA LEU A 38 -8.82 -1.69 -6.57
C LEU A 38 -7.84 -0.53 -6.77
N ARG A 39 -6.88 -0.39 -5.86
CA ARG A 39 -5.83 0.65 -5.89
C ARG A 39 -4.45 0.05 -5.59
N PHE A 40 -3.43 0.83 -5.92
CA PHE A 40 -2.03 0.54 -5.58
C PHE A 40 -1.49 1.65 -4.69
N ALA A 41 -0.66 1.28 -3.72
CA ALA A 41 -0.10 2.23 -2.76
C ALA A 41 1.31 1.82 -2.32
N GLU A 42 2.12 2.79 -1.89
CA GLU A 42 3.38 2.56 -1.19
C GLU A 42 3.16 2.78 0.32
N VAL A 43 3.46 1.77 1.14
CA VAL A 43 3.38 1.86 2.60
C VAL A 43 4.51 2.73 3.12
N ARG A 44 4.17 3.79 3.85
CA ARG A 44 5.12 4.67 4.55
C ARG A 44 5.40 4.16 5.95
N TYR A 45 4.34 3.83 6.70
CA TYR A 45 4.40 3.34 8.07
C TYR A 45 3.23 2.39 8.37
N PHE A 46 3.42 1.52 9.37
CA PHE A 46 2.33 0.81 10.04
C PHE A 46 2.20 1.38 11.46
N ALA A 47 0.98 1.55 11.94
CA ALA A 47 0.72 2.12 13.26
C ALA A 47 -0.48 1.44 13.93
N HIS A 48 -0.47 1.45 15.26
CA HIS A 48 -1.64 1.18 16.09
C HIS A 48 -2.16 2.51 16.59
N LEU A 49 -3.35 2.93 16.16
CA LEU A 49 -3.96 4.17 16.60
C LEU A 49 -4.89 3.90 17.78
N ILE A 50 -4.68 4.63 18.87
CA ILE A 50 -5.58 4.61 20.02
C ILE A 50 -6.50 5.82 19.86
N THR A 51 -7.80 5.59 19.75
CA THR A 51 -8.80 6.65 19.61
C THR A 51 -9.76 6.64 20.79
N ASP A 52 -10.06 7.81 21.34
CA ASP A 52 -11.00 7.97 22.47
C ASP A 52 -12.48 7.85 22.04
N SER A 53 -12.73 7.61 20.74
CA SER A 53 -14.05 7.71 20.11
C SER A 53 -14.94 6.48 20.31
N ASN A 54 -14.48 5.45 21.04
CA ASN A 54 -15.24 4.24 21.31
C ASN A 54 -15.64 4.14 22.79
N PRO A 55 -16.78 4.73 23.22
CA PRO A 55 -17.33 4.50 24.55
C PRO A 55 -17.88 3.07 24.63
N GLY A 56 -16.98 2.10 24.80
CA GLY A 56 -17.28 0.66 24.91
C GLY A 56 -16.35 -0.28 24.13
N GLY A 57 -15.47 0.24 23.26
CA GLY A 57 -14.60 -0.57 22.39
C GLY A 57 -13.12 -0.37 22.71
N ASN A 58 -12.48 -1.37 23.32
CA ASN A 58 -11.08 -1.32 23.73
C ASN A 58 -10.09 -1.71 22.60
N GLU A 59 -10.42 -1.44 21.33
CA GLU A 59 -9.63 -1.89 20.19
C GLU A 59 -8.91 -0.70 19.52
N ALA A 60 -7.58 -0.71 19.60
CA ALA A 60 -6.75 0.16 18.79
C ALA A 60 -6.92 -0.20 17.30
N ASP A 61 -7.06 0.81 16.44
CA ASP A 61 -7.17 0.60 15.00
C ASP A 61 -5.79 0.29 14.41
N ASN A 62 -5.67 -0.87 13.78
CA ASN A 62 -4.46 -1.25 13.06
C ASN A 62 -4.48 -0.61 11.69
N VAL A 63 -3.56 0.32 11.44
CA VAL A 63 -3.57 1.11 10.20
C VAL A 63 -2.23 1.12 9.48
N ALA A 64 -2.29 1.45 8.19
CA ALA A 64 -1.13 1.79 7.39
C ALA A 64 -1.25 3.24 6.90
N LEU A 65 -0.18 4.00 7.05
CA LEU A 65 0.00 5.28 6.38
C LEU A 65 0.61 5.01 5.00
N VAL A 66 -0.05 5.43 3.93
CA VAL A 66 0.33 5.10 2.56
C VAL A 66 0.31 6.33 1.66
N THR A 67 1.11 6.32 0.59
CA THR A 67 0.92 7.22 -0.56
C THR A 67 0.33 6.44 -1.72
N LEU A 68 -0.72 6.96 -2.34
CA LEU A 68 -1.40 6.28 -3.44
C LEU A 68 -0.64 6.46 -4.76
N TYR A 69 -0.71 5.44 -5.59
CA TYR A 69 -0.48 5.60 -7.01
C TYR A 69 -1.77 6.14 -7.69
N SER A 70 -1.60 6.74 -8.87
CA SER A 70 -2.71 7.11 -9.74
C SER A 70 -3.58 5.90 -10.06
N LEU A 71 -4.75 6.16 -10.64
CA LEU A 71 -5.46 5.10 -11.35
C LEU A 71 -4.59 4.57 -12.50
N PRO A 72 -4.74 3.28 -12.87
CA PRO A 72 -4.08 2.73 -14.05
C PRO A 72 -4.37 3.55 -15.30
N ASN A 73 -3.37 3.70 -16.17
CA ASN A 73 -3.59 4.24 -17.51
C ASN A 73 -4.45 3.26 -18.33
N GLU A 74 -5.68 3.67 -18.63
CA GLU A 74 -6.66 2.81 -19.29
C GLU A 74 -6.26 2.42 -20.73
N ASP A 75 -5.60 3.31 -21.48
CA ASP A 75 -5.13 3.02 -22.84
C ASP A 75 -4.07 1.91 -22.84
N LEU A 76 -3.07 2.02 -21.96
CA LEU A 76 -2.02 1.01 -21.85
C LEU A 76 -2.57 -0.32 -21.35
N LEU A 77 -3.52 -0.29 -20.40
CA LEU A 77 -4.17 -1.49 -19.90
C LEU A 77 -4.98 -2.19 -20.99
N ALA A 78 -5.76 -1.43 -21.76
CA ALA A 78 -6.56 -1.96 -22.86
C ALA A 78 -5.69 -2.53 -23.99
N ARG A 79 -4.69 -1.77 -24.45
CA ARG A 79 -3.78 -2.19 -25.52
C ARG A 79 -2.93 -3.41 -25.16
N SER A 80 -2.67 -3.61 -23.87
CA SER A 80 -1.95 -4.79 -23.36
C SER A 80 -2.86 -5.96 -23.00
N ASN A 81 -4.17 -5.87 -23.26
CA ASN A 81 -5.16 -6.88 -22.84
C ASN A 81 -5.08 -7.22 -21.34
N GLY A 82 -4.86 -6.21 -20.49
CA GLY A 82 -4.76 -6.39 -19.04
C GLY A 82 -3.39 -6.85 -18.54
N ALA A 83 -2.40 -7.05 -19.42
CA ALA A 83 -1.07 -7.52 -19.02
C ALA A 83 -0.21 -6.43 -18.35
N LEU A 84 -0.43 -5.15 -18.70
CA LEU A 84 0.33 -4.03 -18.17
C LEU A 84 -0.56 -3.06 -17.40
N VAL A 85 -0.29 -2.94 -16.10
CA VAL A 85 -0.83 -1.88 -15.24
C VAL A 85 0.24 -0.81 -15.07
N SER A 86 0.02 0.36 -15.67
CA SER A 86 0.92 1.51 -15.49
C SER A 86 0.24 2.58 -14.65
N CYS A 87 0.92 3.01 -13.58
CA CYS A 87 0.45 4.04 -12.66
C CYS A 87 1.57 5.04 -12.36
N THR A 88 1.18 6.29 -12.09
CA THR A 88 2.08 7.36 -11.66
C THR A 88 2.14 7.42 -10.15
N LYS A 89 3.34 7.58 -9.58
CA LYS A 89 3.51 7.84 -8.14
C LYS A 89 3.05 9.27 -7.83
N LEU A 90 2.03 9.43 -6.98
CA LEU A 90 1.45 10.75 -6.67
C LEU A 90 2.18 11.49 -5.54
N GLY A 91 3.00 10.78 -4.75
CA GLY A 91 3.76 11.37 -3.66
C GLY A 91 2.90 11.82 -2.47
N GLU A 92 3.41 12.77 -1.69
CA GLU A 92 2.83 13.18 -0.40
C GLU A 92 1.44 13.83 -0.52
N ALA A 93 1.09 14.40 -1.68
CA ALA A 93 -0.27 14.92 -1.94
C ALA A 93 -1.35 13.83 -1.88
N SER A 94 -0.96 12.56 -1.96
CA SER A 94 -1.85 11.39 -1.89
C SER A 94 -1.75 10.62 -0.57
N LEU A 95 -1.08 11.19 0.44
CA LEU A 95 -0.89 10.57 1.74
C LEU A 95 -2.25 10.33 2.42
N CYS A 96 -2.54 9.09 2.79
CA CYS A 96 -3.75 8.75 3.50
C CYS A 96 -3.55 7.57 4.45
N ILE A 97 -4.48 7.42 5.39
CA ILE A 97 -4.56 6.29 6.30
C ILE A 97 -5.52 5.26 5.72
N ILE A 98 -5.13 3.99 5.74
CA ILE A 98 -5.97 2.86 5.36
C ILE A 98 -5.97 1.82 6.48
N ASP A 99 -7.05 1.06 6.58
CA ASP A 99 -7.10 -0.16 7.38
C ASP A 99 -6.13 -1.19 6.80
N ILE A 100 -5.34 -1.87 7.66
CA ILE A 100 -4.45 -2.94 7.20
C ILE A 100 -5.20 -4.13 6.60
N GLU A 101 -6.46 -4.35 6.97
CA GLU A 101 -7.30 -5.42 6.44
C GLU A 101 -7.67 -5.20 4.97
N SER A 102 -7.62 -3.94 4.50
CA SER A 102 -7.83 -3.60 3.09
C SER A 102 -6.70 -4.07 2.16
N ILE A 103 -5.57 -4.54 2.72
CA ILE A 103 -4.38 -4.94 1.98
C ILE A 103 -4.53 -6.35 1.44
N GLN A 104 -4.65 -6.48 0.11
CA GLN A 104 -4.82 -7.78 -0.54
C GLN A 104 -3.49 -8.52 -0.73
N SER A 105 -2.45 -7.81 -1.17
CA SER A 105 -1.17 -8.41 -1.51
C SER A 105 -0.05 -7.37 -1.62
N VAL A 106 1.19 -7.83 -1.42
CA VAL A 106 2.40 -7.11 -1.85
C VAL A 106 2.55 -7.25 -3.36
N VAL A 107 2.90 -6.15 -4.02
CA VAL A 107 3.16 -6.09 -5.46
C VAL A 107 4.52 -5.49 -5.75
N THR A 108 5.07 -5.78 -6.91
CA THR A 108 6.28 -5.10 -7.41
C THR A 108 5.85 -4.00 -8.37
N MET A 109 6.22 -2.77 -8.05
CA MET A 109 6.07 -1.63 -8.96
C MET A 109 7.42 -1.35 -9.60
N ILE A 110 7.48 -1.45 -10.92
CA ILE A 110 8.68 -1.18 -11.71
C ILE A 110 8.64 0.29 -12.14
N PRO A 111 9.62 1.13 -11.74
CA PRO A 111 9.72 2.50 -12.21
C PRO A 111 9.92 2.55 -13.72
N HIS A 112 9.26 3.51 -14.38
CA HIS A 112 9.40 3.82 -15.80
C HIS A 112 9.59 5.32 -15.99
#